data_AF-A0A2R8C472-F1
#
_entry.id   AF-A0A2R8C472-F1
#
_cell.length_a   1.000
_cell.length_b   1.000
_cell.length_c   1.000
_cell.angle_alpha   90.00
_cell.angle_beta   90.00
_cell.angle_gamma   90.00
#
_symmetry.space_group_name_H-M   'P 1'
#
loop_
_entity.id
_entity.type
_entity.pdbx_description
1 polymer ?
#
loop_
_entity_poly.entity_id
_entity_poly.type
_entity_poly.pdbx_seq_one_letter_code
_entity_poly.pdbx_strand_id
1 'polypeptide(L)'
;MSRLRVINLGLPKSGTTTLGQALAASGLKVADWKIHDHQTEIEELRNDFVGRLMYRGYFKKGDPLHFMHEFDAFTEISMIARGFNEWPQTDWGLLSTIIDKHPGAKFLYSSRPPENLVDSMLRWSNLGKRRLPMYQVPGMPEGYGYEVDELIRWIDGHQRFCRRVFEGTDKFLEYDITDPDAPQQIGEFLGIEIKWWGKANDQAERIAEKLAAGKKP
;
A
#
# COMPACT_ATOMS: atom_id res chain seq x y z
N MET A 1 6.17 24.85 -2.73
CA MET A 1 5.99 23.47 -3.24
C MET A 1 4.73 22.91 -2.60
N SER A 2 3.89 22.19 -3.35
CA SER A 2 2.74 21.48 -2.78
C SER A 2 3.20 20.37 -1.84
N ARG A 3 2.46 20.12 -0.75
CA ARG A 3 2.77 19.03 0.19
C ARG A 3 2.75 17.69 -0.55
N LEU A 4 3.80 16.89 -0.37
CA LEU A 4 3.88 15.53 -0.91
C LEU A 4 2.77 14.67 -0.29
N ARG A 5 2.02 13.96 -1.14
CA ARG A 5 1.08 12.91 -0.72
C ARG A 5 1.43 11.64 -1.47
N VAL A 6 1.82 10.59 -0.78
CA VAL A 6 2.15 9.30 -1.39
C VAL A 6 0.98 8.35 -1.23
N ILE A 7 0.42 7.86 -2.33
CA ILE A 7 -0.71 6.93 -2.32
C ILE A 7 -0.25 5.64 -2.97
N ASN A 8 -0.13 4.55 -2.19
CA ASN A 8 0.15 3.25 -2.75
C ASN A 8 -1.16 2.55 -3.18
N LEU A 9 -1.15 2.04 -4.39
CA LEU A 9 -2.27 1.39 -5.07
C LEU A 9 -2.12 -0.13 -5.08
N GLY A 10 -1.04 -0.65 -4.50
CA GLY A 10 -0.82 -2.09 -4.40
C GLY A 10 -1.94 -2.81 -3.65
N LEU A 11 -2.24 -4.03 -4.08
CA LEU A 11 -3.18 -4.92 -3.39
C LEU A 11 -2.57 -5.44 -2.09
N PRO A 12 -3.39 -5.95 -1.14
CA PRO A 12 -2.86 -6.61 0.05
C PRO A 12 -1.79 -7.64 -0.31
N LYS A 13 -0.73 -7.72 0.50
CA LYS A 13 0.42 -8.63 0.30
C LYS A 13 1.40 -8.26 -0.81
N SER A 14 1.21 -7.13 -1.48
CA SER A 14 2.15 -6.63 -2.51
C SER A 14 3.38 -5.90 -1.95
N GLY A 15 3.61 -5.92 -0.63
CA GLY A 15 4.75 -5.24 0.00
C GLY A 15 4.41 -3.90 0.67
N THR A 16 3.13 -3.62 0.86
CA THR A 16 2.61 -2.39 1.49
C THR A 16 3.28 -2.04 2.82
N THR A 17 3.46 -3.01 3.72
CA THR A 17 4.17 -2.81 5.01
C THR A 17 5.65 -2.46 4.84
N THR A 18 6.35 -3.09 3.90
CA THR A 18 7.77 -2.76 3.62
C THR A 18 7.88 -1.33 3.12
N LEU A 19 7.02 -0.92 2.19
CA LEU A 19 6.95 0.47 1.74
C LEU A 19 6.67 1.41 2.92
N GLY A 20 5.69 1.08 3.78
CA GLY A 20 5.34 1.91 4.93
C GLY A 20 6.51 2.13 5.90
N GLN A 21 7.26 1.08 6.20
CA GLN A 21 8.46 1.18 7.04
C GLN A 21 9.57 2.00 6.38
N ALA A 22 9.78 1.84 5.07
CA ALA A 22 10.77 2.60 4.30
C ALA A 22 10.46 4.10 4.30
N LEU A 23 9.22 4.47 4.01
CA LEU A 23 8.78 5.87 4.00
C LEU A 23 8.82 6.49 5.40
N ALA A 24 8.43 5.74 6.44
CA ALA A 24 8.52 6.20 7.83
C ALA A 24 9.97 6.44 8.26
N ALA A 25 10.88 5.49 7.97
CA ALA A 25 12.31 5.64 8.24
C ALA A 25 12.93 6.83 7.47
N SER A 26 12.33 7.19 6.34
CA SER A 26 12.74 8.33 5.50
C SER A 26 12.12 9.66 5.94
N GLY A 27 11.36 9.68 7.05
CA GLY A 27 10.83 10.88 7.69
C GLY A 27 9.41 11.26 7.30
N LEU A 28 8.70 10.42 6.53
CA LEU A 28 7.28 10.65 6.22
C LEU A 28 6.37 10.15 7.34
N LYS A 29 5.27 10.85 7.60
CA LYS A 29 4.21 10.37 8.49
C LYS A 29 3.29 9.42 7.72
N VAL A 30 3.35 8.12 8.02
CA VAL A 30 2.68 7.06 7.24
C VAL A 30 1.42 6.55 7.92
N ALA A 31 0.34 6.37 7.15
CA ALA A 31 -0.84 5.60 7.53
C ALA A 31 -0.88 4.28 6.74
N ASP A 32 -0.92 3.14 7.44
CA ASP A 32 -0.93 1.81 6.85
C ASP A 32 -2.16 1.07 7.38
N TRP A 33 -3.19 0.88 6.54
CA TRP A 33 -4.53 0.28 6.77
C TRP A 33 -5.38 0.84 7.92
N LYS A 34 -4.78 1.16 9.07
CA LYS A 34 -5.39 1.67 10.29
C LYS A 34 -4.48 2.74 10.92
N ILE A 35 -5.09 3.80 11.45
CA ILE A 35 -4.37 4.82 12.22
C ILE A 35 -4.30 4.37 13.68
N HIS A 36 -3.09 4.19 14.21
CA HIS A 36 -2.86 3.83 15.60
C HIS A 36 -2.75 5.07 16.50
N ASP A 37 -3.04 4.90 17.79
CA ASP A 37 -3.10 6.00 18.77
C ASP A 37 -1.84 6.85 18.82
N HIS A 38 -0.67 6.21 18.75
CA HIS A 38 0.63 6.88 18.78
C HIS A 38 0.96 7.65 17.49
N GLN A 39 0.16 7.50 16.43
CA GLN A 39 0.38 8.18 15.16
C GLN A 39 -0.38 9.50 15.07
N THR A 40 -1.34 9.77 15.96
CA THR A 40 -2.21 10.96 15.86
C THR A 40 -2.65 11.50 17.21
N GLU A 41 -2.66 12.83 17.31
CA GLU A 41 -3.29 13.54 18.42
C GLU A 41 -4.80 13.78 18.18
N ILE A 42 -5.30 13.52 16.98
CA ILE A 42 -6.72 13.69 16.63
C ILE A 42 -7.48 12.45 17.09
N GLU A 43 -8.24 12.59 18.18
CA GLU A 43 -8.95 11.49 18.83
C GLU A 43 -9.89 10.75 17.88
N GLU A 44 -10.56 11.46 16.97
CA GLU A 44 -11.51 10.88 16.02
C GLU A 44 -10.85 10.03 14.93
N LEU A 45 -9.53 10.14 14.74
CA LEU A 45 -8.78 9.30 13.79
C LEU A 45 -8.23 8.04 14.46
N ARG A 46 -8.09 8.04 15.79
CA ARG A 46 -7.50 6.93 16.53
C ARG A 46 -8.29 5.65 16.30
N ASN A 47 -7.57 4.61 15.92
CA ASN A 47 -8.09 3.30 15.58
C ASN A 47 -9.06 3.23 14.39
N ASP A 48 -9.20 4.27 13.58
CA ASP A 48 -10.01 4.23 12.36
C ASP A 48 -9.22 3.70 11.16
N PHE A 49 -9.94 3.22 10.14
CA PHE A 49 -9.35 2.62 8.94
C PHE A 49 -9.11 3.66 7.85
N VAL A 50 -7.95 3.58 7.19
CA VAL A 50 -7.53 4.54 6.16
C VAL A 50 -8.55 4.59 5.03
N GLY A 51 -8.95 3.45 4.46
CA GLY A 51 -9.93 3.42 3.37
C GLY A 51 -11.29 4.00 3.76
N ARG A 52 -11.77 3.71 4.98
CA ARG A 52 -13.01 4.30 5.51
C ARG A 52 -12.91 5.82 5.63
N LEU A 53 -11.79 6.33 6.13
CA LEU A 53 -11.53 7.77 6.21
C LEU A 53 -11.47 8.42 4.83
N MET A 54 -10.91 7.74 3.83
CA MET A 54 -10.91 8.21 2.43
C MET A 54 -12.32 8.37 1.89
N TYR A 55 -13.16 7.34 2.01
CA TYR A 55 -14.56 7.43 1.58
C TYR A 55 -15.36 8.47 2.37
N ARG A 56 -15.16 8.54 3.69
CA ARG A 56 -15.78 9.58 4.52
C ARG A 56 -15.38 10.98 4.06
N GLY A 57 -14.10 11.21 3.78
CA GLY A 57 -13.58 12.47 3.25
C GLY A 57 -14.21 12.82 1.90
N TYR A 58 -14.23 11.86 0.98
CA TYR A 58 -14.85 12.02 -0.33
C TYR A 58 -16.32 12.40 -0.24
N PHE A 59 -17.16 11.56 0.39
CA PHE A 59 -18.61 11.77 0.39
C PHE A 59 -19.09 12.89 1.31
N LYS A 60 -18.36 13.24 2.37
CA LYS A 60 -18.78 14.30 3.31
C LYS A 60 -18.15 15.66 3.02
N LYS A 61 -17.00 15.69 2.34
CA LYS A 61 -16.18 16.91 2.20
C LYS A 61 -15.68 17.12 0.77
N GLY A 62 -15.93 16.17 -0.14
CA GLY A 62 -15.43 16.20 -1.51
C GLY A 62 -13.92 16.09 -1.62
N ASP A 63 -13.23 15.58 -0.60
CA ASP A 63 -11.77 15.40 -0.59
C ASP A 63 -11.41 14.13 0.21
N PRO A 64 -10.91 13.07 -0.46
CA PRO A 64 -10.55 11.82 0.21
C PRO A 64 -9.51 11.99 1.34
N LEU A 65 -8.64 12.99 1.29
CA LEU A 65 -7.60 13.19 2.31
C LEU A 65 -7.99 14.21 3.39
N HIS A 66 -9.22 14.73 3.36
CA HIS A 66 -9.67 15.83 4.23
C HIS A 66 -9.36 15.62 5.71
N PHE A 67 -9.64 14.42 6.22
CA PHE A 67 -9.46 14.10 7.65
C PHE A 67 -8.03 13.72 8.01
N MET A 68 -7.20 13.32 7.04
CA MET A 68 -5.87 12.76 7.26
C MET A 68 -4.75 13.73 6.85
N HIS A 69 -4.97 15.03 7.08
CA HIS A 69 -4.06 16.09 6.62
C HIS A 69 -2.64 15.98 7.20
N GLU A 70 -2.46 15.37 8.37
CA GLU A 70 -1.16 15.15 9.01
C GLU A 70 -0.31 14.03 8.39
N PHE A 71 -0.89 13.13 7.58
CA PHE A 71 -0.18 11.98 7.01
C PHE A 71 0.38 12.28 5.61
N ASP A 72 1.66 12.03 5.39
CA ASP A 72 2.31 12.22 4.09
C ASP A 72 2.10 11.02 3.15
N ALA A 73 1.93 9.82 3.69
CA ALA A 73 1.87 8.59 2.89
C ALA A 73 0.79 7.61 3.35
N PHE A 74 0.19 6.89 2.40
CA PHE A 74 -0.88 5.91 2.59
C PHE A 74 -0.50 4.61 1.88
N THR A 75 -0.04 3.59 2.62
CA THR A 75 0.65 2.43 2.02
C THR A 75 -0.20 1.17 1.84
N GLU A 76 -1.22 0.99 2.66
CA GLU A 76 -2.30 0.01 2.49
C GLU A 76 -3.61 0.75 2.72
N ILE A 77 -4.38 0.95 1.65
CA ILE A 77 -5.64 1.72 1.71
C ILE A 77 -6.87 0.83 1.60
N SER A 78 -6.69 -0.44 1.22
CA SER A 78 -7.72 -1.47 1.25
C SER A 78 -8.02 -1.96 2.65
N MET A 79 -9.29 -2.31 2.89
CA MET A 79 -9.72 -2.94 4.13
C MET A 79 -10.94 -3.82 3.91
N ILE A 80 -10.88 -5.06 4.40
CA ILE A 80 -12.00 -6.01 4.32
C ILE A 80 -12.30 -6.66 5.67
N ALA A 81 -12.65 -5.91 6.72
CA ALA A 81 -12.93 -6.52 8.02
C ALA A 81 -13.95 -5.72 8.82
N ARG A 82 -14.53 -6.35 9.84
CA ARG A 82 -15.52 -5.73 10.75
C ARG A 82 -16.71 -5.11 10.01
N GLY A 83 -17.16 -5.77 8.94
CA GLY A 83 -18.27 -5.29 8.09
C GLY A 83 -17.88 -4.24 7.05
N PHE A 84 -16.62 -3.79 7.02
CA PHE A 84 -16.12 -2.89 5.98
C PHE A 84 -15.51 -3.66 4.83
N ASN A 85 -15.66 -3.11 3.62
CA ASN A 85 -15.14 -3.65 2.37
C ASN A 85 -14.77 -2.46 1.46
N GLU A 86 -13.64 -1.82 1.76
CA GLU A 86 -13.20 -0.56 1.16
C GLU A 86 -11.98 -0.81 0.27
N TRP A 87 -12.03 -0.27 -0.96
CA TRP A 87 -10.98 -0.44 -1.96
C TRP A 87 -10.67 0.88 -2.70
N PRO A 88 -10.21 1.93 -2.00
CA PRO A 88 -9.94 3.23 -2.62
C PRO A 88 -8.99 3.17 -3.82
N GLN A 89 -8.06 2.20 -3.86
CA GLN A 89 -7.13 2.03 -4.97
C GLN A 89 -7.79 1.62 -6.29
N THR A 90 -9.06 1.19 -6.25
CA THR A 90 -9.84 0.76 -7.42
C THR A 90 -10.88 1.81 -7.85
N ASP A 91 -11.02 2.90 -7.10
CA ASP A 91 -12.11 3.84 -7.25
C ASP A 91 -11.66 5.12 -7.98
N TRP A 92 -12.09 5.26 -9.24
CA TRP A 92 -11.72 6.41 -10.05
C TRP A 92 -12.17 7.75 -9.45
N GLY A 93 -13.35 7.82 -8.82
CA GLY A 93 -13.85 9.07 -8.23
C GLY A 93 -12.96 9.57 -7.09
N LEU A 94 -12.45 8.64 -6.27
CA LEU A 94 -11.47 8.97 -5.22
C LEU A 94 -10.12 9.36 -5.84
N LEU A 95 -9.58 8.55 -6.75
CA LEU A 95 -8.26 8.78 -7.35
C LEU A 95 -8.21 10.11 -8.12
N SER A 96 -9.20 10.39 -8.97
CA SER A 96 -9.27 11.63 -9.73
C SER A 96 -9.37 12.85 -8.82
N THR A 97 -10.17 12.76 -7.75
CA THR A 97 -10.30 13.85 -6.77
C THR A 97 -9.00 14.09 -6.02
N ILE A 98 -8.22 13.05 -5.72
CA ILE A 98 -6.88 13.21 -5.10
C ILE A 98 -5.95 13.93 -6.09
N ILE A 99 -5.94 13.52 -7.36
CA ILE A 99 -5.14 14.15 -8.42
C ILE A 99 -5.45 15.65 -8.52
N ASP A 100 -6.74 16.00 -8.54
CA ASP A 100 -7.20 17.39 -8.72
C ASP A 100 -6.91 18.27 -7.51
N LYS A 101 -7.12 17.74 -6.29
CA LYS A 101 -7.03 18.53 -5.05
C LYS A 101 -5.66 18.56 -4.41
N HIS A 102 -4.81 17.57 -4.70
CA HIS A 102 -3.49 17.46 -4.10
C HIS A 102 -2.43 17.46 -5.22
N PRO A 103 -1.98 18.63 -5.70
CA PRO A 103 -0.99 18.72 -6.77
C PRO A 103 0.34 17.98 -6.47
N GLY A 104 0.68 17.83 -5.19
CA GLY A 104 1.82 17.07 -4.71
C GLY A 104 1.57 15.56 -4.57
N ALA A 105 0.41 15.05 -5.01
CA ALA A 105 0.13 13.62 -5.00
C ALA A 105 1.02 12.87 -5.98
N LYS A 106 1.60 11.78 -5.47
CA LYS A 106 2.40 10.79 -6.18
C LYS A 106 1.83 9.42 -5.86
N PHE A 107 1.57 8.64 -6.90
CA PHE A 107 0.94 7.33 -6.82
C PHE A 107 1.98 6.26 -7.07
N LEU A 108 2.03 5.30 -6.16
CA LEU A 108 2.90 4.13 -6.26
C LEU A 108 2.03 2.91 -6.54
N TYR A 109 2.54 1.97 -7.32
CA TYR A 109 1.99 0.62 -7.39
C TYR A 109 3.08 -0.37 -7.02
N SER A 110 3.06 -0.79 -5.75
CA SER A 110 3.88 -1.91 -5.30
C SER A 110 3.43 -3.18 -5.99
N SER A 111 4.23 -3.68 -6.93
CA SER A 111 3.93 -4.89 -7.71
C SER A 111 4.74 -6.08 -7.22
N ARG A 112 4.25 -7.26 -7.62
CA ARG A 112 4.88 -8.56 -7.45
C ARG A 112 4.32 -9.46 -8.56
N PRO A 113 5.08 -10.44 -9.08
CA PRO A 113 4.53 -11.45 -9.98
C PRO A 113 3.20 -12.02 -9.43
N PRO A 114 2.10 -12.04 -10.21
CA PRO A 114 0.77 -12.39 -9.74
C PRO A 114 0.72 -13.73 -8.98
N GLU A 115 1.44 -14.74 -9.45
CA GLU A 115 1.50 -16.07 -8.83
C GLU A 115 2.07 -16.00 -7.41
N ASN A 116 3.15 -15.24 -7.22
CA ASN A 116 3.78 -15.02 -5.92
C ASN A 116 2.90 -14.19 -4.99
N LEU A 117 2.07 -13.29 -5.54
CA LEU A 117 1.11 -12.51 -4.78
C LEU A 117 -0.06 -13.40 -4.30
N VAL A 118 -0.63 -14.22 -5.19
CA VAL A 118 -1.70 -15.17 -4.85
C VAL A 118 -1.23 -16.16 -3.79
N ASP A 119 -0.05 -16.76 -3.94
CA ASP A 119 0.52 -17.67 -2.94
C ASP A 119 0.69 -16.99 -1.57
N SER A 120 1.06 -15.69 -1.54
CA SER A 120 1.07 -14.91 -0.30
C SER A 120 -0.33 -14.67 0.28
N MET A 121 -1.31 -14.33 -0.55
CA MET A 121 -2.71 -14.10 -0.13
C MET A 121 -3.37 -15.38 0.42
N LEU A 122 -3.12 -16.53 -0.19
CA LEU A 122 -3.66 -17.83 0.23
C LEU A 122 -3.07 -18.31 1.56
N ARG A 123 -1.79 -18.00 1.83
CA ARG A 123 -1.14 -18.29 3.12
C ARG A 123 -1.51 -17.29 4.21
N TRP A 124 -1.94 -16.08 3.85
CA TRP A 124 -2.28 -15.05 4.82
C TRP A 124 -3.69 -15.22 5.40
N SER A 125 -3.77 -16.05 6.44
CA SER A 125 -4.99 -16.25 7.24
C SER A 125 -6.20 -16.66 6.37
N ASN A 126 -7.39 -16.19 6.75
CA ASN A 126 -8.67 -16.37 6.07
C ASN A 126 -8.90 -15.36 4.92
N LEU A 127 -7.87 -14.62 4.45
CA LEU A 127 -8.07 -13.61 3.40
C LEU A 127 -8.53 -14.27 2.09
N GLY A 128 -7.70 -15.12 1.50
CA GLY A 128 -8.02 -15.78 0.22
C GLY A 128 -9.13 -16.83 0.31
N LYS A 129 -9.23 -17.56 1.44
CA LYS A 129 -10.17 -18.69 1.57
C LYS A 129 -11.57 -18.32 2.06
N ARG A 130 -11.74 -17.13 2.61
CA ARG A 130 -12.98 -16.73 3.30
C ARG A 130 -13.35 -15.28 3.01
N ARG A 131 -12.46 -14.31 3.25
CA ARG A 131 -12.82 -12.89 3.13
C ARG A 131 -12.97 -12.44 1.68
N LEU A 132 -12.06 -12.78 0.77
CA LEU A 132 -12.20 -12.33 -0.62
C LEU A 132 -13.41 -12.96 -1.34
N PRO A 133 -13.70 -14.27 -1.22
CA PRO A 133 -14.84 -14.85 -1.94
C PRO A 133 -16.22 -14.57 -1.30
N MET A 134 -16.28 -14.25 -0.01
CA MET A 134 -17.56 -13.95 0.68
C MET A 134 -17.99 -12.48 0.58
N TYR A 135 -17.17 -11.61 0.00
CA TYR A 135 -17.48 -10.19 -0.13
C TYR A 135 -17.31 -9.78 -1.59
N GLN A 136 -18.17 -8.87 -2.06
CA GLN A 136 -18.04 -8.30 -3.40
C GLN A 136 -16.89 -7.29 -3.41
N VAL A 137 -15.74 -7.66 -3.97
CA VAL A 137 -14.61 -6.74 -4.11
C VAL A 137 -14.57 -6.18 -5.53
N PRO A 138 -14.13 -4.92 -5.74
CA PRO A 138 -14.10 -4.34 -7.08
C PRO A 138 -13.27 -5.17 -8.07
N GLY A 139 -13.82 -5.39 -9.26
CA GLY A 139 -13.21 -6.22 -10.29
C GLY A 139 -13.33 -7.74 -10.06
N MET A 140 -13.91 -8.20 -8.95
CA MET A 140 -14.19 -9.62 -8.69
C MET A 140 -15.58 -9.79 -8.05
N PRO A 141 -16.61 -10.03 -8.86
CA PRO A 141 -17.97 -10.25 -8.38
C PRO A 141 -18.09 -11.45 -7.44
N GLU A 142 -19.18 -11.49 -6.68
CA GLU A 142 -19.54 -12.65 -5.88
C GLU A 142 -19.61 -13.93 -6.72
N GLY A 143 -19.07 -15.02 -6.20
CA GLY A 143 -18.96 -16.30 -6.91
C GLY A 143 -17.59 -16.56 -7.58
N TYR A 144 -16.68 -15.58 -7.58
CA TYR A 144 -15.32 -15.71 -8.11
C TYR A 144 -14.26 -15.50 -7.03
N GLY A 145 -13.01 -15.90 -7.32
CA GLY A 145 -11.87 -15.78 -6.41
C GLY A 145 -11.61 -17.03 -5.57
N TYR A 146 -12.28 -18.14 -5.89
CA TYR A 146 -12.05 -19.44 -5.27
C TYR A 146 -10.84 -20.14 -5.90
N GLU A 147 -10.62 -19.93 -7.19
CA GLU A 147 -9.54 -20.55 -7.95
C GLU A 147 -8.33 -19.62 -8.10
N VAL A 148 -7.13 -20.21 -8.18
CA VAL A 148 -5.87 -19.47 -8.34
C VAL A 148 -5.90 -18.59 -9.60
N ASP A 149 -6.37 -19.13 -10.72
CA ASP A 149 -6.43 -18.42 -12.00
C ASP A 149 -7.41 -17.25 -11.99
N GLU A 150 -8.45 -17.28 -11.14
CA GLU A 150 -9.38 -16.16 -10.96
C GLU A 150 -8.70 -15.02 -10.21
N LEU A 151 -7.97 -15.35 -9.15
CA LEU A 151 -7.19 -14.37 -8.37
C LEU A 151 -6.08 -13.74 -9.22
N ILE A 152 -5.39 -14.52 -10.06
CA ILE A 152 -4.38 -14.00 -11.00
C ILE A 152 -5.04 -13.00 -11.96
N ARG A 153 -6.16 -13.36 -12.59
CA ARG A 153 -6.88 -12.45 -13.50
C ARG A 153 -7.34 -11.16 -12.81
N TRP A 154 -7.78 -11.25 -11.57
CA TRP A 154 -8.17 -10.08 -10.79
C TRP A 154 -6.99 -9.16 -10.49
N ILE A 155 -5.83 -9.72 -10.07
CA ILE A 155 -4.59 -8.97 -9.85
C ILE A 155 -4.14 -8.28 -11.14
N ASP A 156 -4.09 -9.01 -12.26
CA ASP A 156 -3.74 -8.47 -13.57
C ASP A 156 -4.70 -7.38 -14.02
N GLY A 157 -5.99 -7.53 -13.71
CA GLY A 157 -7.03 -6.56 -14.01
C GLY A 157 -6.78 -5.24 -13.27
N HIS A 158 -6.45 -5.31 -11.98
CA HIS A 158 -6.12 -4.14 -11.17
C HIS A 158 -4.83 -3.44 -11.65
N GLN A 159 -3.80 -4.19 -12.00
CA GLN A 159 -2.57 -3.64 -12.58
C GLN A 159 -2.86 -2.87 -13.88
N ARG A 160 -3.67 -3.46 -14.78
CA ARG A 160 -4.10 -2.81 -16.02
C ARG A 160 -4.94 -1.56 -15.76
N PHE A 161 -5.82 -1.60 -14.76
CA PHE A 161 -6.58 -0.43 -14.33
C PHE A 161 -5.65 0.71 -13.91
N CYS A 162 -4.68 0.46 -13.01
CA CYS A 162 -3.73 1.50 -12.60
C CYS A 162 -2.96 2.08 -13.79
N ARG A 163 -2.39 1.22 -14.65
CA ARG A 163 -1.67 1.68 -15.87
C ARG A 163 -2.53 2.57 -16.76
N ARG A 164 -3.81 2.21 -16.94
CA ARG A 164 -4.75 2.98 -17.77
C ARG A 164 -5.14 4.31 -17.13
N VAL A 165 -5.43 4.31 -15.83
CA VAL A 165 -5.80 5.51 -15.07
C VAL A 165 -4.69 6.55 -15.11
N PHE A 166 -3.44 6.11 -15.03
CA PHE A 166 -2.27 6.98 -14.98
C PHE A 166 -1.52 7.09 -16.31
N GLU A 167 -2.15 6.71 -17.43
CA GLU A 167 -1.52 6.80 -18.74
C GLU A 167 -1.14 8.26 -19.07
N GLY A 168 0.13 8.49 -19.41
CA GLY A 168 0.64 9.82 -19.78
C GLY A 168 0.91 10.78 -18.61
N THR A 169 0.82 10.33 -17.35
CA THR A 169 1.14 11.16 -16.17
C THR A 169 2.54 10.88 -15.61
N ASP A 170 3.17 11.90 -15.04
CA ASP A 170 4.40 11.80 -14.24
C ASP A 170 4.12 11.57 -12.74
N LYS A 171 2.85 11.38 -12.39
CA LYS A 171 2.38 11.16 -11.02
C LYS A 171 2.31 9.69 -10.63
N PHE A 172 2.70 8.75 -11.48
CA PHE A 172 2.60 7.32 -11.21
C PHE A 172 3.94 6.60 -11.40
N LEU A 173 4.28 5.73 -10.44
CA LEU A 173 5.39 4.79 -10.54
C LEU A 173 4.89 3.40 -10.15
N GLU A 174 5.03 2.46 -11.09
CA GLU A 174 4.94 1.03 -10.82
C GLU A 174 6.35 0.49 -10.58
N TYR A 175 6.53 -0.31 -9.54
CA TYR A 175 7.82 -0.93 -9.21
C TYR A 175 7.63 -2.35 -8.68
N ASP A 176 8.61 -3.24 -8.86
CA ASP A 176 8.61 -4.56 -8.23
C ASP A 176 9.23 -4.46 -6.83
N ILE A 177 8.51 -4.92 -5.80
CA ILE A 177 9.02 -4.92 -4.42
C ILE A 177 10.29 -5.76 -4.22
N THR A 178 10.56 -6.70 -5.12
CA THR A 178 11.73 -7.59 -5.09
C THR A 178 12.93 -7.05 -5.87
N ASP A 179 12.75 -5.97 -6.63
CA ASP A 179 13.83 -5.31 -7.36
C ASP A 179 14.79 -4.64 -6.37
N PRO A 180 16.10 -4.97 -6.39
CA PRO A 180 17.09 -4.31 -5.54
C PRO A 180 17.17 -2.78 -5.79
N ASP A 181 16.79 -2.31 -6.97
CA ASP A 181 16.82 -0.89 -7.34
C ASP A 181 15.52 -0.15 -6.95
N ALA A 182 14.51 -0.86 -6.41
CA ALA A 182 13.24 -0.25 -6.00
C ALA A 182 13.38 0.94 -5.03
N PRO A 183 14.26 0.92 -4.01
CA PRO A 183 14.44 2.08 -3.12
C PRO A 183 14.91 3.32 -3.87
N GLN A 184 15.81 3.15 -4.84
CA GLN A 184 16.33 4.24 -5.65
C GLN A 184 15.24 4.80 -6.56
N GLN A 185 14.52 3.94 -7.28
CA GLN A 185 13.42 4.34 -8.17
C GLN A 185 12.34 5.12 -7.41
N ILE A 186 11.95 4.64 -6.22
CA ILE A 186 10.97 5.31 -5.36
C ILE A 186 11.52 6.64 -4.87
N GLY A 187 12.77 6.68 -4.41
CA GLY A 187 13.39 7.90 -3.91
C GLY A 187 13.47 9.00 -4.96
N GLU A 188 13.93 8.67 -6.16
CA GLU A 188 14.00 9.57 -7.31
C GLU A 188 12.61 10.10 -7.68
N PHE A 189 11.61 9.22 -7.75
CA PHE A 189 10.24 9.59 -8.10
C PHE A 189 9.57 10.50 -7.06
N LEU A 190 9.85 10.27 -5.77
CA LEU A 190 9.30 11.05 -4.66
C LEU A 190 10.11 12.30 -4.33
N GLY A 191 11.35 12.40 -4.83
CA GLY A 191 12.29 13.47 -4.49
C GLY A 191 12.81 13.39 -3.05
N ILE A 192 12.93 12.17 -2.50
CA ILE A 192 13.45 11.91 -1.15
C ILE A 192 14.46 10.75 -1.17
N GLU A 193 15.35 10.69 -0.19
CA GLU A 193 16.20 9.52 0.02
C GLU A 193 15.42 8.43 0.76
N ILE A 194 15.44 7.19 0.25
CA ILE A 194 14.88 6.02 0.95
C ILE A 194 15.93 5.41 1.88
N LYS A 195 15.74 5.62 3.20
CA LYS A 195 16.75 5.27 4.23
C LYS A 195 16.75 3.81 4.68
N TRP A 196 15.71 3.05 4.34
CA TRP A 196 15.55 1.67 4.76
C TRP A 196 14.77 0.86 3.73
N TRP A 197 15.14 -0.40 3.52
CA TRP A 197 14.39 -1.34 2.68
C TRP A 197 14.51 -2.80 3.13
N GLY A 198 13.39 -3.40 3.54
CA GLY A 198 12.99 -4.80 3.28
C GLY A 198 13.88 -6.00 3.67
N LYS A 199 15.09 -5.79 4.22
CA LYS A 199 16.22 -6.71 4.49
C LYS A 199 17.10 -7.11 3.29
N ALA A 200 18.14 -6.32 3.06
CA ALA A 200 19.50 -6.78 2.75
C ALA A 200 20.45 -6.08 3.74
N ASN A 201 20.96 -6.83 4.73
CA ASN A 201 22.00 -6.51 5.75
C ASN A 201 21.56 -6.87 7.17
N ASP A 202 21.36 -8.18 7.47
CA ASP A 202 21.40 -8.61 8.89
C ASP A 202 21.33 -10.11 9.19
N GLN A 203 21.24 -11.00 8.20
CA GLN A 203 21.41 -12.44 8.51
C GLN A 203 22.86 -12.86 8.27
N ALA A 204 23.48 -12.44 7.17
CA ALA A 204 24.90 -12.65 6.92
C ALA A 204 25.79 -11.83 7.87
N GLU A 205 25.50 -10.54 8.07
CA GLU A 205 26.27 -9.65 8.96
C GLU A 205 26.17 -10.09 10.42
N ARG A 206 24.97 -10.41 10.90
CA ARG A 206 24.75 -10.87 12.28
C ARG A 206 25.26 -12.29 12.55
N ILE A 207 25.33 -13.14 11.53
CA ILE A 207 26.03 -14.45 11.59
C ILE A 207 27.55 -14.23 11.56
N ALA A 208 28.05 -13.32 10.73
CA ALA A 208 29.47 -12.95 10.68
C ALA A 208 29.94 -12.33 12.01
N GLU A 209 29.14 -11.46 12.62
CA GLU A 209 29.38 -10.89 13.95
C GLU A 209 29.34 -11.96 15.05
N LYS A 210 28.41 -12.92 14.99
CA LYS A 210 28.37 -14.05 15.95
C LYS A 210 29.53 -15.02 15.79
N LEU A 211 29.99 -15.26 14.56
CA LEU A 211 31.18 -16.07 14.29
C LEU A 211 32.47 -15.35 14.71
N ALA A 212 32.52 -14.03 14.53
CA ALA A 212 33.62 -13.19 15.01
C ALA A 212 33.64 -13.03 16.54
N ALA A 213 32.47 -13.07 17.19
CA ALA A 213 32.31 -13.03 18.65
C ALA A 213 32.51 -14.39 19.33
N GLY A 214 32.99 -15.41 18.60
CA GLY A 214 33.22 -16.76 19.11
C GLY A 214 34.19 -16.80 20.30
N LYS A 215 33.62 -16.86 21.52
CA LYS A 215 34.29 -17.42 22.70
C LYS A 215 34.63 -18.88 22.38
N LYS A 216 35.93 -19.18 22.37
CA LYS A 216 36.49 -20.54 22.50
C LYS A 216 36.01 -21.18 23.82
N PRO A 217 35.95 -22.52 23.87
CA PRO A 217 35.22 -23.29 24.89
C PRO A 217 35.58 -22.94 26.32
#